data_AF-A0A838GE05-F1
#
_entry.id   AF-A0A838GE05-F1
#
_cell.length_a   1.000
_cell.length_b   1.000
_cell.length_c   1.000
_cell.angle_alpha   90.00
_cell.angle_beta   90.00
_cell.angle_gamma   90.00
#
_symmetry.space_group_name_H-M   'P 1'
#
loop_
_entity.id
_entity.type
_entity.pdbx_description
1 polymer ?
#
loop_
_entity_poly.entity_id
_entity_poly.type
_entity_poly.pdbx_seq_one_letter_code
_entity_poly.pdbx_strand_id
1 'polypeptide(L)'
;MTTRAPTLIRTHYTIGRAGEYFDARELAAQTGQHATAFARVALKELVDNGLDAAETAGVAPEIEIEIEVNDDTIRLRIGDNGPGLAPDVLERILDFNTRTSDKSRYRSPTRGAQGNALKTVIGIPTALGGDEPIIIEACGQRHTIRPRLDAAGNVDTGHEITSGPRTMGTQVELTLPGAGQELDPVWWARAFALSNRHATISVRITDHRTAIVHCTIRGQRL
;
A
#
# COMPACT_ATOMS: atom_id res chain seq x y z
N MET A 1 -30.91 2.73 -48.84
CA MET A 1 -30.92 2.64 -47.36
C MET A 1 -29.58 3.13 -46.85
N THR A 2 -29.52 4.34 -46.30
CA THR A 2 -28.30 4.94 -45.75
C THR A 2 -28.23 4.66 -44.24
N THR A 3 -27.25 3.86 -43.83
CA THR A 3 -27.03 3.49 -42.43
C THR A 3 -26.43 4.69 -41.68
N ARG A 4 -27.18 5.25 -40.73
CA ARG A 4 -26.76 6.39 -39.91
C ARG A 4 -25.68 5.91 -38.93
N ALA A 5 -24.50 6.53 -38.97
CA ALA A 5 -23.43 6.24 -38.01
C ALA A 5 -23.92 6.49 -36.57
N PRO A 6 -23.58 5.61 -35.60
CA PRO A 6 -24.01 5.79 -34.22
C PRO A 6 -23.43 7.09 -33.67
N THR A 7 -24.31 7.95 -33.15
CA THR A 7 -23.94 9.19 -32.48
C THR A 7 -23.32 8.84 -31.13
N LEU A 8 -22.01 9.02 -30.98
CA LEU A 8 -21.32 8.88 -29.70
C LEU A 8 -21.76 10.02 -28.78
N ILE A 9 -22.68 9.72 -27.87
CA ILE A 9 -23.07 10.62 -26.78
C ILE A 9 -21.90 10.63 -25.79
N ARG A 10 -21.26 11.80 -25.60
CA ARG A 10 -20.31 12.00 -24.51
C ARG A 10 -21.06 11.99 -23.19
N THR A 11 -21.11 10.85 -22.52
CA THR A 11 -21.60 10.74 -21.16
C THR A 11 -20.54 11.30 -20.21
N HIS A 12 -20.85 12.37 -19.47
CA HIS A 12 -20.00 12.84 -18.39
C HIS A 12 -20.13 11.85 -17.22
N TYR A 13 -19.08 11.05 -17.00
CA TYR A 13 -18.97 10.19 -15.83
C TYR A 13 -18.38 11.02 -14.68
N THR A 14 -19.08 11.12 -13.55
CA THR A 14 -18.58 11.78 -12.35
C THR A 14 -18.09 10.71 -11.39
N ILE A 15 -16.78 10.66 -11.18
CA ILE A 15 -16.18 9.82 -10.14
C ILE A 15 -16.29 10.57 -8.82
N GLY A 16 -16.87 9.94 -7.80
CA GLY A 16 -16.85 10.48 -6.45
C GLY A 16 -15.42 10.45 -5.89
N ARG A 17 -15.08 11.34 -4.96
CA ARG A 17 -13.73 11.42 -4.36
C ARG A 17 -13.18 10.08 -3.83
N ALA A 18 -14.07 9.22 -3.31
CA ALA A 18 -13.70 7.88 -2.88
C ALA A 18 -13.19 7.02 -4.05
N GLY A 19 -13.82 7.13 -5.22
CA GLY A 19 -13.43 6.43 -6.45
C GLY A 19 -12.10 6.89 -7.04
N GLU A 20 -11.60 8.08 -6.70
CA GLU A 20 -10.28 8.57 -7.14
C GLU A 20 -9.14 7.66 -6.65
N TYR A 21 -9.29 6.97 -5.52
CA TYR A 21 -8.30 6.00 -5.04
C TYR A 21 -8.29 4.69 -5.83
N PHE A 22 -9.29 4.46 -6.69
CA PHE A 22 -9.48 3.23 -7.44
C PHE A 22 -9.32 3.41 -8.95
N ASP A 23 -8.93 4.61 -9.40
CA ASP A 23 -8.58 4.89 -10.79
C ASP A 23 -7.07 5.18 -10.91
N ALA A 24 -6.39 4.48 -11.81
CA ALA A 24 -4.94 4.58 -11.95
C ALA A 24 -4.45 5.97 -12.39
N ARG A 25 -5.26 6.75 -13.13
CA ARG A 25 -4.89 8.11 -13.55
C ARG A 25 -4.99 9.08 -12.39
N GLU A 26 -6.04 8.96 -11.59
CA GLU A 26 -6.20 9.79 -10.39
C GLU A 26 -5.14 9.48 -9.35
N LEU A 27 -4.85 8.19 -9.10
CA LEU A 27 -3.73 7.79 -8.26
C LEU A 27 -2.39 8.30 -8.79
N ALA A 28 -2.18 8.31 -10.11
CA ALA A 28 -0.96 8.85 -10.70
C ALA A 28 -0.83 10.36 -10.45
N ALA A 29 -1.94 11.10 -10.53
CA ALA A 29 -1.97 12.53 -10.21
C ALA A 29 -1.70 12.78 -8.71
N GLN A 30 -2.26 11.95 -7.82
CA GLN A 30 -2.05 12.06 -6.37
C GLN A 30 -0.62 11.73 -5.94
N THR A 31 -0.02 10.69 -6.52
CA THR A 31 1.34 10.22 -6.18
C THR A 31 2.42 10.96 -6.95
N GLY A 32 2.06 11.62 -8.06
CA GLY A 32 3.02 12.18 -9.02
C GLY A 32 3.85 11.11 -9.74
N GLN A 33 3.39 9.86 -9.76
CA GLN A 33 4.08 8.72 -10.34
C GLN A 33 3.22 8.05 -11.41
N HIS A 34 3.84 7.53 -12.47
CA HIS A 34 3.12 6.72 -13.46
C HIS A 34 2.61 5.42 -12.83
N ALA A 35 1.53 4.86 -13.38
CA ALA A 35 0.96 3.58 -12.92
C ALA A 35 1.97 2.43 -12.96
N THR A 36 2.96 2.48 -13.85
CA THR A 36 4.08 1.52 -13.91
C THR A 36 4.93 1.54 -12.63
N ALA A 37 4.91 2.62 -11.85
CA ALA A 37 5.69 2.75 -10.62
C ALA A 37 4.90 2.38 -9.35
N PHE A 38 3.66 1.92 -9.45
CA PHE A 38 2.79 1.77 -8.28
C PHE A 38 3.25 0.72 -7.29
N ALA A 39 3.85 -0.39 -7.73
CA ALA A 39 4.47 -1.37 -6.82
C ALA A 39 5.58 -0.72 -5.97
N ARG A 40 6.39 0.15 -6.59
CA ARG A 40 7.44 0.91 -5.91
C ARG A 40 6.85 1.96 -4.95
N VAL A 41 5.77 2.64 -5.34
CA VAL A 41 5.05 3.57 -4.46
C VAL A 41 4.53 2.83 -3.23
N ALA A 42 3.83 1.72 -3.41
CA ALA A 42 3.29 0.93 -2.31
C ALA A 42 4.40 0.46 -1.36
N LEU A 43 5.50 -0.06 -1.88
CA LEU A 43 6.67 -0.45 -1.08
C LEU A 43 7.20 0.73 -0.24
N LYS A 44 7.42 1.89 -0.87
CA LYS A 44 7.97 3.07 -0.18
C LYS A 44 7.03 3.57 0.91
N GLU A 45 5.75 3.72 0.62
CA GLU A 45 4.79 4.25 1.59
C GLU A 45 4.62 3.30 2.77
N LEU A 46 4.64 1.99 2.56
CA LEU A 46 4.58 1.01 3.66
C LEU A 46 5.83 1.01 4.53
N VAL A 47 7.01 1.10 3.93
CA VAL A 47 8.28 1.19 4.69
C VAL A 47 8.33 2.50 5.47
N ASP A 48 7.99 3.63 4.85
CA ASP A 48 7.96 4.94 5.52
C ASP A 48 6.96 4.94 6.70
N ASN A 49 5.78 4.35 6.53
CA ASN A 49 4.80 4.22 7.62
C ASN A 49 5.33 3.39 8.80
N GLY A 50 6.01 2.27 8.52
CA GLY A 50 6.61 1.43 9.57
C GLY A 50 7.73 2.14 10.32
N LEU A 51 8.59 2.87 9.59
CA LEU A 51 9.64 3.71 10.18
C LEU A 51 9.04 4.78 11.09
N ASP A 52 8.06 5.55 10.59
CA ASP A 52 7.38 6.60 11.34
C ASP A 52 6.72 6.05 12.61
N ALA A 53 6.07 4.89 12.53
CA ALA A 53 5.39 4.27 13.66
C ALA A 53 6.37 3.87 14.78
N ALA A 54 7.50 3.25 14.42
CA ALA A 54 8.55 2.90 15.37
C ALA A 54 9.22 4.14 15.99
N GLU A 55 9.58 5.12 15.16
CA GLU A 55 10.24 6.36 15.61
C GLU A 55 9.34 7.18 16.54
N THR A 56 8.05 7.28 16.23
CA THR A 56 7.07 7.99 17.05
C THR A 56 6.88 7.31 18.41
N ALA A 57 7.01 5.99 18.46
CA ALA A 57 6.98 5.22 19.71
C ALA A 57 8.32 5.22 20.47
N GLY A 58 9.37 5.85 19.93
CA GLY A 58 10.69 5.91 20.55
C GLY A 58 11.44 4.57 20.55
N VAL A 59 11.05 3.63 19.69
CA VAL A 59 11.74 2.34 19.52
C VAL A 59 12.65 2.38 18.29
N ALA A 60 13.74 1.62 18.31
CA ALA A 60 14.60 1.49 17.13
C ALA A 60 13.81 0.74 16.05
N PRO A 61 13.64 1.30 14.83
CA PRO A 61 12.83 0.66 13.81
C PRO A 61 13.40 -0.68 13.36
N GLU A 62 12.56 -1.69 13.33
CA GLU A 62 12.82 -2.98 12.69
C GLU A 62 11.79 -3.16 11.58
N ILE A 63 12.24 -3.18 10.33
CA ILE A 63 11.38 -3.31 9.15
C ILE A 63 11.66 -4.63 8.45
N GLU A 64 10.62 -5.42 8.29
CA GLU A 64 10.60 -6.68 7.53
C GLU A 64 10.02 -6.39 6.14
N ILE A 65 10.79 -6.68 5.09
CA ILE A 65 10.35 -6.49 3.70
C ILE A 65 10.42 -7.82 3.00
N GLU A 66 9.28 -8.33 2.54
CA GLU A 66 9.19 -9.51 1.69
C GLU A 66 8.60 -9.11 0.34
N ILE A 67 9.30 -9.44 -0.73
CA ILE A 67 8.90 -9.15 -2.11
C ILE A 67 8.95 -10.46 -2.90
N GLU A 68 7.80 -10.88 -3.43
CA GLU A 68 7.71 -12.02 -4.33
C GLU A 68 7.31 -11.53 -5.72
N VAL A 69 8.13 -11.82 -6.72
CA VAL A 69 7.91 -11.45 -8.12
C VAL A 69 7.63 -12.73 -8.90
N ASN A 70 6.41 -12.83 -9.40
CA ASN A 70 5.95 -13.88 -10.31
C ASN A 70 5.80 -13.31 -11.73
N ASP A 71 5.53 -14.16 -12.72
CA ASP A 71 5.28 -13.73 -14.10
C ASP A 71 4.19 -12.65 -14.16
N ASP A 72 3.04 -12.91 -13.53
CA ASP A 72 1.87 -12.03 -13.62
C ASP A 72 1.62 -11.14 -12.40
N THR A 73 2.30 -11.38 -11.27
CA THR A 73 2.02 -10.69 -10.00
C THR A 73 3.26 -10.28 -9.24
N ILE A 74 3.12 -9.24 -8.41
CA ILE A 74 4.09 -8.84 -7.40
C ILE A 74 3.36 -8.85 -6.05
N ARG A 75 3.82 -9.67 -5.10
CA ARG A 75 3.34 -9.65 -3.71
C ARG A 75 4.32 -8.88 -2.85
N LEU A 76 3.81 -7.93 -2.09
CA LEU A 76 4.55 -7.16 -1.10
C LEU A 76 4.00 -7.49 0.28
N ARG A 77 4.88 -7.84 1.22
CA ARG A 77 4.56 -7.99 2.64
C ARG A 77 5.57 -7.20 3.46
N ILE A 78 5.11 -6.12 4.08
CA ILE A 78 5.94 -5.21 4.86
C ILE A 78 5.47 -5.27 6.31
N GLY A 79 6.39 -5.52 7.25
CA GLY A 79 6.15 -5.53 8.68
C GLY A 79 7.03 -4.53 9.42
N ASP A 80 6.54 -4.03 10.55
CA ASP A 80 7.29 -3.18 11.48
C ASP A 80 7.23 -3.70 12.93
N ASN A 81 7.99 -3.08 13.83
CA ASN A 81 7.98 -3.32 15.28
C ASN A 81 7.39 -2.16 16.09
N GLY A 82 6.59 -1.30 15.46
CA GLY A 82 5.91 -0.19 16.11
C GLY A 82 4.76 -0.63 17.04
N PRO A 83 3.90 0.31 17.47
CA PRO A 83 2.79 0.01 18.37
C PRO A 83 1.65 -0.81 17.71
N GLY A 84 1.63 -0.89 16.38
CA GLY A 84 0.56 -1.49 15.60
C GLY A 84 -0.52 -0.48 15.19
N LEU A 85 -1.13 -0.69 14.03
CA LEU A 85 -2.24 0.10 13.53
C LEU A 85 -3.51 -0.21 14.33
N ALA A 86 -3.99 0.75 15.11
CA ALA A 86 -5.19 0.56 15.92
C ALA A 86 -6.43 0.31 15.04
N PRO A 87 -7.33 -0.62 15.42
CA PRO A 87 -8.49 -0.99 14.60
C PRO A 87 -9.40 0.21 14.24
N ASP A 88 -9.60 1.14 15.17
CA ASP A 88 -10.40 2.35 14.95
C ASP A 88 -9.74 3.31 13.95
N VAL A 89 -8.41 3.36 13.90
CA VAL A 89 -7.67 4.11 12.88
C VAL A 89 -7.86 3.46 11.52
N LEU A 90 -7.77 2.14 11.43
CA LEU A 90 -7.97 1.41 10.19
C LEU A 90 -9.40 1.59 9.67
N GLU A 91 -10.42 1.52 10.52
CA GLU A 91 -11.81 1.81 10.14
C GLU A 91 -11.96 3.21 9.52
N ARG A 92 -11.32 4.23 10.10
CA ARG A 92 -11.32 5.58 9.51
C ARG A 92 -10.54 5.67 8.19
N ILE A 93 -9.50 4.87 8.01
CA ILE A 93 -8.75 4.80 6.74
C ILE A 93 -9.60 4.11 5.67
N LEU A 94 -10.38 3.09 6.04
CA LEU A 94 -11.28 2.39 5.12
C LEU A 94 -12.55 3.18 4.79
N ASP A 95 -12.87 4.23 5.54
CA ASP A 95 -13.85 5.22 5.11
C ASP A 95 -13.27 6.13 4.02
N PHE A 96 -13.38 5.69 2.75
CA PHE A 96 -12.95 6.44 1.58
C PHE A 96 -13.81 7.68 1.29
N ASN A 97 -15.01 7.78 1.89
CA ASN A 97 -15.92 8.90 1.68
C ASN A 97 -15.60 10.10 2.57
N THR A 98 -14.84 9.90 3.66
CA THR A 98 -14.42 10.98 4.55
C THR A 98 -12.94 11.33 4.37
N ARG A 99 -12.60 12.61 4.57
CA ARG A 99 -11.21 13.03 4.73
C ARG A 99 -10.77 12.69 6.15
N THR A 100 -10.28 11.47 6.36
CA THR A 100 -9.51 11.13 7.56
C THR A 100 -8.17 11.84 7.50
N SER A 101 -8.14 13.06 8.01
CA SER A 101 -6.90 13.78 8.30
C SER A 101 -6.89 14.01 9.80
N ASP A 102 -5.94 13.42 10.52
CA ASP A 102 -5.72 13.63 11.97
C ASP A 102 -5.26 15.07 12.31
N LYS A 103 -5.58 16.06 11.48
CA LYS A 103 -5.19 17.47 11.61
C LYS A 103 -6.06 18.27 12.58
N SER A 104 -6.64 17.67 13.61
CA SER A 104 -7.28 18.44 14.70
C SER A 104 -6.61 18.32 16.07
N ARG A 105 -5.58 17.48 16.29
CA ARG A 105 -4.95 17.46 17.63
C ARG A 105 -3.47 17.13 17.81
N TYR A 106 -2.69 16.82 16.76
CA TYR A 106 -1.25 16.68 16.92
C TYR A 106 -0.50 17.20 15.69
N ARG A 107 0.11 18.39 15.82
CA ARG A 107 1.06 18.91 14.83
C ARG A 107 2.46 18.50 15.28
N SER A 108 2.92 17.31 14.89
CA SER A 108 4.36 17.06 14.77
C SER A 108 4.80 17.39 13.33
N PRO A 109 6.01 17.94 13.12
CA PRO A 109 6.54 18.25 11.79
C PRO A 109 7.14 17.01 11.09
N THR A 110 6.61 15.82 11.34
CA THR A 110 7.03 14.58 10.68
C THR A 110 6.07 14.30 9.51
N ARG A 111 6.60 14.43 8.29
CA ARG A 111 6.04 14.02 6.98
C ARG A 111 4.52 13.73 6.99
N GLY A 112 3.73 14.80 6.94
CA GLY A 112 2.29 14.71 7.18
C GLY A 112 1.46 14.22 5.99
N ALA A 113 0.89 13.00 6.08
CA ALA A 113 -0.42 12.60 5.55
C ALA A 113 -0.69 11.07 5.70
N GLN A 114 -0.36 10.45 6.83
CA GLN A 114 -0.43 8.98 7.02
C GLN A 114 -1.77 8.34 6.58
N GLY A 115 -2.92 8.98 6.90
CA GLY A 115 -4.24 8.49 6.49
C GLY A 115 -4.54 8.52 4.98
N ASN A 116 -3.82 9.36 4.19
CA ASN A 116 -3.99 9.41 2.73
C ASN A 116 -3.05 8.42 2.03
N ALA A 117 -1.83 8.25 2.56
CA ALA A 117 -0.86 7.32 2.02
C ALA A 117 -1.39 5.89 2.04
N LEU A 118 -1.93 5.43 3.18
CA LEU A 118 -2.48 4.07 3.27
C LEU A 118 -3.74 3.88 2.41
N LYS A 119 -4.58 4.92 2.22
CA LYS A 119 -5.70 4.87 1.27
C LYS A 119 -5.23 4.64 -0.16
N THR A 120 -4.17 5.33 -0.58
CA THR A 120 -3.53 5.11 -1.88
C THR A 120 -3.01 3.68 -2.00
N VAL A 121 -2.28 3.18 -1.00
CA VAL A 121 -1.79 1.79 -1.00
C VAL A 121 -2.95 0.78 -1.11
N ILE A 122 -4.06 1.03 -0.40
CA ILE A 122 -5.24 0.16 -0.45
C ILE A 122 -5.92 0.16 -1.82
N GLY A 123 -5.94 1.31 -2.50
CA GLY A 123 -6.59 1.45 -3.80
C GLY A 123 -5.76 0.95 -4.98
N ILE A 124 -4.43 0.99 -4.90
CA ILE A 124 -3.50 0.62 -5.98
C ILE A 124 -3.81 -0.76 -6.60
N PRO A 125 -3.98 -1.87 -5.84
CA PRO A 125 -4.24 -3.19 -6.43
C PRO A 125 -5.47 -3.19 -7.34
N THR A 126 -6.59 -2.67 -6.85
CA THR A 126 -7.85 -2.57 -7.60
C THR A 126 -7.72 -1.63 -8.79
N ALA A 127 -7.03 -0.50 -8.65
CA ALA A 127 -6.80 0.45 -9.74
C ALA A 127 -5.97 -0.13 -10.90
N LEU A 128 -5.12 -1.12 -10.61
CA LEU A 128 -4.36 -1.89 -11.61
C LEU A 128 -5.15 -3.09 -12.15
N GLY A 129 -6.35 -3.36 -11.65
CA GLY A 129 -7.20 -4.49 -12.06
C GLY A 129 -6.98 -5.79 -11.28
N GLY A 130 -6.29 -5.74 -10.14
CA GLY A 130 -6.21 -6.88 -9.22
C GLY A 130 -7.48 -7.05 -8.37
N ASP A 131 -7.73 -8.27 -7.89
CA ASP A 131 -8.89 -8.61 -7.05
C ASP A 131 -8.52 -9.28 -5.71
N GLU A 132 -7.24 -9.59 -5.53
CA GLU A 132 -6.70 -10.19 -4.32
C GLU A 132 -6.92 -9.27 -3.10
N PRO A 133 -7.27 -9.82 -1.93
CA PRO A 133 -7.46 -9.03 -0.73
C PRO A 133 -6.14 -8.44 -0.24
N ILE A 134 -6.25 -7.29 0.40
CA ILE A 134 -5.19 -6.71 1.22
C ILE A 134 -5.35 -7.26 2.63
N ILE A 135 -4.26 -7.76 3.19
CA ILE A 135 -4.23 -8.27 4.55
C ILE A 135 -3.46 -7.31 5.44
N ILE A 136 -4.07 -6.87 6.53
CA ILE A 136 -3.41 -6.07 7.56
C ILE A 136 -3.48 -6.85 8.87
N GLU A 137 -2.33 -7.11 9.48
CA GLU A 137 -2.22 -7.75 10.79
C GLU A 137 -1.59 -6.78 11.80
N ALA A 138 -2.32 -6.46 12.86
CA ALA A 138 -1.87 -5.60 13.95
C ALA A 138 -2.72 -5.86 15.20
N CYS A 139 -2.18 -5.56 16.39
CA CYS A 139 -2.94 -5.59 17.64
C CYS A 139 -3.70 -6.92 17.92
N GLY A 140 -3.16 -8.06 17.46
CA GLY A 140 -3.78 -9.38 17.59
C GLY A 140 -4.98 -9.62 16.66
N GLN A 141 -5.18 -8.76 15.67
CA GLN A 141 -6.25 -8.84 14.68
C GLN A 141 -5.69 -9.01 13.28
N ARG A 142 -6.45 -9.73 12.44
CA ARG A 142 -6.21 -9.90 11.02
C ARG A 142 -7.39 -9.31 10.26
N HIS A 143 -7.13 -8.24 9.53
CA HIS A 143 -8.09 -7.54 8.68
C HIS A 143 -7.89 -8.02 7.25
N THR A 144 -8.95 -8.56 6.64
CA THR A 144 -9.00 -8.91 5.22
C THR A 144 -9.87 -7.88 4.52
N ILE A 145 -9.29 -7.12 3.60
CA ILE A 145 -9.93 -5.97 2.95
C ILE A 145 -9.99 -6.26 1.45
N ARG A 146 -11.18 -6.17 0.86
CA ARG A 146 -11.42 -6.39 -0.57
C ARG A 146 -12.10 -5.17 -1.17
N PRO A 147 -11.32 -4.12 -1.49
CA PRO A 147 -11.93 -2.88 -1.91
C PRO A 147 -12.34 -2.96 -3.38
N ARG A 148 -13.58 -2.57 -3.65
CA ARG A 148 -14.23 -2.60 -4.95
C ARG A 148 -14.88 -1.26 -5.24
N LEU A 149 -14.86 -0.88 -6.51
CA LEU A 149 -15.64 0.23 -7.03
C LEU A 149 -16.84 -0.34 -7.79
N ASP A 150 -18.05 0.04 -7.39
CA ASP A 150 -19.25 -0.33 -8.13
C ASP A 150 -19.43 0.53 -9.41
N ALA A 151 -20.36 0.14 -10.28
CA ALA A 151 -20.63 0.86 -11.53
C ALA A 151 -21.20 2.28 -11.33
N ALA A 152 -21.66 2.61 -10.12
CA ALA A 152 -22.12 3.94 -9.74
C ALA A 152 -21.00 4.80 -9.13
N GLY A 153 -19.79 4.26 -8.97
CA GLY A 153 -18.64 4.93 -8.39
C GLY A 153 -18.61 4.93 -6.86
N ASN A 154 -19.43 4.09 -6.20
CA ASN A 154 -19.35 3.88 -4.76
C ASN A 154 -18.28 2.86 -4.43
N VAL A 155 -17.60 3.07 -3.30
CA VAL A 155 -16.57 2.18 -2.80
C VAL A 155 -17.17 1.24 -1.75
N ASP A 156 -17.07 -0.06 -1.99
CA ASP A 156 -17.28 -1.11 -1.00
C ASP A 156 -15.93 -1.68 -0.61
N THR A 157 -15.55 -1.59 0.66
CA THR A 157 -14.23 -2.05 1.12
C THR A 157 -14.17 -3.52 1.44
N GLY A 158 -15.31 -4.22 1.58
CA GLY A 158 -15.38 -5.64 1.93
C GLY A 158 -14.41 -6.01 3.05
N HIS A 159 -14.76 -5.68 4.30
CA HIS A 159 -13.85 -5.78 5.44
C HIS A 159 -14.26 -6.89 6.42
N GLU A 160 -13.40 -7.90 6.57
CA GLU A 160 -13.53 -8.99 7.55
C GLU A 160 -12.43 -8.93 8.61
N ILE A 161 -12.76 -9.20 9.86
CA ILE A 161 -11.82 -9.20 11.00
C ILE A 161 -11.85 -10.57 11.67
N THR A 162 -10.66 -11.16 11.85
CA THR A 162 -10.46 -12.36 12.66
C THR A 162 -9.34 -12.14 13.67
N SER A 163 -9.13 -13.09 14.59
CA SER A 163 -7.90 -13.10 15.40
C SER A 163 -6.68 -13.28 14.50
N GLY A 164 -5.62 -12.52 14.75
CA GLY A 164 -4.35 -12.58 14.05
C GLY A 164 -3.18 -12.86 15.00
N PRO A 165 -2.06 -13.39 14.50
CA PRO A 165 -0.90 -13.74 15.33
C PRO A 165 -0.05 -12.52 15.72
N ARG A 166 -0.15 -11.40 14.98
CA ARG A 166 0.72 -10.24 15.18
C ARG A 166 0.21 -9.34 16.30
N THR A 167 0.88 -9.41 17.45
CA THR A 167 0.56 -8.61 18.64
C THR A 167 1.42 -7.34 18.79
N MET A 168 2.52 -7.25 18.06
CA MET A 168 3.41 -6.08 17.99
C MET A 168 3.61 -5.64 16.55
N GLY A 169 3.66 -4.32 16.34
CA GLY A 169 3.79 -3.71 15.03
C GLY A 169 2.60 -3.92 14.11
N THR A 170 2.75 -3.44 12.88
CA THR A 170 1.81 -3.64 11.79
C THR A 170 2.48 -4.49 10.72
N GLN A 171 1.71 -5.34 10.05
CA GLN A 171 2.13 -5.97 8.81
C GLN A 171 1.05 -5.79 7.76
N VAL A 172 1.44 -5.29 6.60
CA VAL A 172 0.57 -5.10 5.45
C VAL A 172 1.05 -6.01 4.32
N GLU A 173 0.13 -6.79 3.78
CA GLU A 173 0.35 -7.66 2.63
C GLU A 173 -0.64 -7.28 1.51
N LEU A 174 -0.11 -7.06 0.31
CA LEU A 174 -0.91 -6.82 -0.89
C LEU A 174 -0.30 -7.51 -2.11
N THR A 175 -1.15 -7.90 -3.05
CA THR A 175 -0.74 -8.47 -4.34
C THR A 175 -1.16 -7.54 -5.47
N LEU A 176 -0.24 -7.29 -6.39
CA LEU A 176 -0.40 -6.37 -7.52
C LEU A 176 -0.27 -7.13 -8.83
N PRO A 177 -1.02 -6.76 -9.88
CA PRO A 177 -0.65 -7.12 -11.25
C PRO A 177 0.80 -6.69 -11.55
N GLY A 178 1.64 -7.63 -11.94
CA GLY A 178 3.08 -7.45 -12.11
C GLY A 178 3.51 -7.01 -13.51
N ALA A 179 2.62 -7.11 -14.49
CA ALA A 179 2.91 -6.71 -15.87
C ALA A 179 3.14 -5.20 -15.98
N GLY A 180 4.29 -4.81 -16.55
CA GLY A 180 4.65 -3.39 -16.75
C GLY A 180 5.03 -2.63 -15.47
N GLN A 181 5.13 -3.29 -14.32
CA GLN A 181 5.57 -2.64 -13.08
C GLN A 181 7.11 -2.49 -13.04
N GLU A 182 7.56 -1.28 -12.74
CA GLU A 182 8.94 -0.85 -12.59
C GLU A 182 9.38 -0.95 -11.12
N LEU A 183 9.75 -2.15 -10.70
CA LEU A 183 10.29 -2.42 -9.37
C LEU A 183 11.65 -3.12 -9.48
N ASP A 184 12.70 -2.46 -9.00
CA ASP A 184 13.99 -3.12 -8.70
C ASP A 184 14.04 -3.42 -7.19
N PRO A 185 13.70 -4.65 -6.77
CA PRO A 185 13.59 -4.96 -5.35
C PRO A 185 14.95 -4.91 -4.63
N VAL A 186 16.03 -5.28 -5.32
CA VAL A 186 17.39 -5.29 -4.74
C VAL A 186 17.90 -3.86 -4.54
N TRP A 187 17.65 -2.97 -5.50
CA TRP A 187 18.01 -1.57 -5.36
C TRP A 187 17.28 -0.92 -4.18
N TRP A 188 15.97 -1.12 -4.07
CA TRP A 188 15.18 -0.52 -2.97
C TRP A 188 15.60 -1.05 -1.61
N ALA A 189 15.84 -2.37 -1.50
CA ALA A 189 16.38 -2.97 -0.29
C ALA A 189 17.67 -2.28 0.18
N ARG A 190 18.61 -2.01 -0.74
CA ARG A 190 19.86 -1.29 -0.45
C ARG A 190 19.60 0.18 -0.13
N ALA A 191 18.73 0.84 -0.87
CA ALA A 191 18.42 2.26 -0.70
C ALA A 191 17.85 2.53 0.71
N PHE A 192 16.91 1.70 1.18
CA PHE A 192 16.37 1.83 2.52
C PHE A 192 17.43 1.57 3.59
N ALA A 193 18.27 0.54 3.44
CA ALA A 193 19.31 0.22 4.41
C ALA A 193 20.37 1.33 4.53
N LEU A 194 20.73 1.97 3.41
CA LEU A 194 21.71 3.07 3.38
C LEU A 194 21.15 4.38 3.94
N SER A 195 19.86 4.64 3.69
CA SER A 195 19.21 5.89 4.08
C SER A 195 18.77 5.90 5.54
N ASN A 196 18.50 4.72 6.13
CA ASN A 196 17.99 4.58 7.49
C ASN A 196 18.97 3.81 8.39
N ARG A 197 20.15 4.41 8.67
CA ARG A 197 21.22 3.75 9.42
C ARG A 197 20.86 3.40 10.87
N HIS A 198 19.84 4.04 11.42
CA HIS A 198 19.30 3.76 12.75
C HIS A 198 18.29 2.60 12.77
N ALA A 199 17.83 2.16 11.61
CA ALA A 199 16.85 1.09 11.45
C ALA A 199 17.53 -0.25 11.11
N THR A 200 16.98 -1.34 11.64
CA THR A 200 17.28 -2.69 11.17
C THR A 200 16.30 -3.03 10.06
N ILE A 201 16.80 -3.23 8.85
CA ILE A 201 15.97 -3.62 7.70
C ILE A 201 16.34 -5.04 7.34
N SER A 202 15.36 -5.94 7.40
CA SER A 202 15.46 -7.32 6.96
C SER A 202 14.70 -7.49 5.66
N VAL A 203 15.37 -7.96 4.61
CA VAL A 203 14.73 -8.14 3.30
C VAL A 203 14.73 -9.61 2.90
N ARG A 204 13.65 -10.07 2.27
CA ARG A 204 13.56 -11.34 1.54
C ARG A 204 13.00 -11.04 0.16
N ILE A 205 13.74 -11.40 -0.87
CA ILE A 205 13.30 -11.27 -2.26
C ILE A 205 13.19 -12.69 -2.81
N THR A 206 12.09 -12.97 -3.49
CA THR A 206 11.90 -14.19 -4.27
C THR A 206 11.50 -13.76 -5.66
N ASP A 207 12.39 -13.95 -6.63
CA ASP A 207 12.10 -13.69 -8.04
C ASP A 207 11.98 -15.04 -8.76
N HIS A 208 10.77 -15.35 -9.22
CA HIS A 208 10.49 -16.57 -9.97
C HIS A 208 10.77 -16.42 -11.48
N ARG A 209 10.95 -15.19 -11.97
CA ARG A 209 11.30 -14.89 -13.37
C ARG A 209 12.78 -15.13 -13.63
N THR A 210 13.62 -14.86 -12.64
CA THR A 210 15.07 -15.11 -12.70
C THR A 210 15.49 -15.94 -11.50
N ALA A 211 15.83 -17.22 -11.72
CA ALA A 211 16.33 -18.20 -10.74
C ALA A 211 16.51 -17.66 -9.31
N ILE A 212 15.55 -18.00 -8.44
CA ILE A 212 15.39 -17.59 -7.04
C ILE A 212 16.64 -16.94 -6.40
N VAL A 213 16.60 -15.62 -6.20
CA VAL A 213 17.64 -14.88 -5.48
C VAL A 213 17.17 -14.57 -4.05
N HIS A 214 17.47 -15.44 -3.10
CA HIS A 214 17.32 -15.09 -1.68
C HIS A 214 18.39 -14.07 -1.28
N CYS A 215 18.03 -12.80 -1.19
CA CYS A 215 18.88 -11.76 -0.64
C CYS A 215 18.37 -11.32 0.73
N THR A 216 19.13 -11.61 1.79
CA THR A 216 18.90 -11.02 3.12
C THR A 216 19.91 -9.93 3.37
N ILE A 217 19.44 -8.68 3.30
CA ILE A 217 20.19 -7.52 3.76
C ILE A 217 19.75 -7.28 5.21
N ARG A 218 20.71 -7.13 6.13
CA ARG A 218 20.48 -6.59 7.47
C ARG A 218 21.23 -5.27 7.58
N GLY A 219 20.50 -4.16 7.69
CA GLY A 219 21.10 -2.90 8.13
C GLY A 219 21.72 -3.07 9.51
N GLN A 220 22.99 -2.69 9.70
CA GLN A 220 23.66 -2.74 11.00
C GLN A 220 23.64 -1.35 11.64
N ARG A 221 23.29 -1.34 12.94
CA ARG A 221 23.48 -0.19 13.84
C ARG A 221 24.99 -0.04 14.10
N LEU A 222 25.58 1.12 13.79
CA LEU A 222 26.92 1.50 14.25
C LEU A 222 26.84 2.12 15.65
#